data_AF-A0A413WDD8-F1
#
_entry.id   AF-A0A413WDD8-F1
#
_cell.length_a   1.000
_cell.length_b   1.000
_cell.length_c   1.000
_cell.angle_alpha   90.00
_cell.angle_beta   90.00
_cell.angle_gamma   90.00
#
_symmetry.space_group_name_H-M   'P 1'
#
loop_
_entity.id
_entity.type
_entity.pdbx_description
1 polymer ?
#
loop_
_entity_poly.entity_id
_entity_poly.type
_entity_poly.pdbx_seq_one_letter_code
_entity_poly.pdbx_strand_id
1 'polypeptide(L)'
;KNTTIIKKVKTFEDRRLNKIITDKEASYYFSNGILFVEGTTEYELFTNKFLRDLYPILKRVEVFSYDSNNVSLDISHPHQRKMKIPYLLLLDSDKILKYNVETRKFKVVGDTYNPLKNQELEREELFHYGEWRILKNVRKRVMGISKKVEFKFVDNTFNFNDPLFDKFRYLVKSYCNYYNVYPVDTTIEGVLINRENYNLFYEWLISDQSAYTRKDSLKAIYNMVGSPEYKVDLLRFIVEGKLDTLVPLNKKHLSDFPDGVLKKGYTEILVLPKLKKGSGWVSDYIKYVYTGLEGKNKVYDFSILFPELTDIIEELEIVME
;
A
#
# COMPACT_ATOMS: atom_id res chain seq x y z
N LYS A 1 -21.05 -11.62 24.65
CA LYS A 1 -21.80 -11.46 23.38
C LYS A 1 -21.98 -9.98 23.12
N ASN A 2 -21.07 -9.36 22.36
CA ASN A 2 -21.26 -7.99 21.89
C ASN A 2 -22.15 -8.04 20.65
N THR A 3 -23.41 -7.66 20.78
CA THR A 3 -24.34 -7.50 19.67
C THR A 3 -24.30 -6.05 19.20
N THR A 4 -24.13 -5.83 17.90
CA THR A 4 -24.25 -4.51 17.27
C THR A 4 -25.69 -4.03 17.38
N ILE A 5 -25.96 -3.04 18.24
CA ILE A 5 -27.29 -2.43 18.38
C ILE A 5 -27.41 -1.29 17.37
N ILE A 6 -28.04 -1.56 16.22
CA ILE A 6 -28.32 -0.53 15.20
C ILE A 6 -29.64 0.16 15.55
N LYS A 7 -29.58 1.38 16.11
CA LYS A 7 -30.79 2.17 16.45
C LYS A 7 -31.37 2.96 15.26
N LYS A 8 -30.55 3.34 14.28
CA LYS A 8 -30.97 4.06 13.07
C LYS A 8 -29.85 4.03 12.02
N VAL A 9 -30.15 3.55 10.81
CA VAL A 9 -29.25 3.68 9.65
C VAL A 9 -29.61 4.97 8.92
N LYS A 10 -28.63 5.82 8.59
CA LYS A 10 -28.88 7.03 7.80
C LYS A 10 -29.34 6.60 6.40
N THR A 11 -30.52 7.04 5.99
CA THR A 11 -31.03 6.82 4.62
C THR A 11 -30.15 7.55 3.62
N PHE A 12 -29.93 6.93 2.46
CA PHE A 12 -29.14 7.54 1.39
C PHE A 12 -29.79 8.84 0.91
N GLU A 13 -29.01 9.92 0.85
CA GLU A 13 -29.47 11.23 0.35
C GLU A 13 -29.66 11.20 -1.17
N ASP A 14 -28.89 10.36 -1.90
CA ASP A 14 -29.10 10.09 -3.33
C ASP A 14 -29.92 8.80 -3.53
N ARG A 15 -31.07 8.91 -4.19
CA ARG A 15 -31.97 7.78 -4.52
C ARG A 15 -31.33 6.71 -5.40
N ARG A 16 -30.20 7.01 -6.07
CA ARG A 16 -29.43 6.03 -6.85
C ARG A 16 -28.67 5.02 -5.98
N LEU A 17 -28.28 5.40 -4.76
CA LEU A 17 -27.55 4.56 -3.82
C LEU A 17 -28.47 3.54 -3.12
N ASN A 18 -29.78 3.79 -3.08
CA ASN A 18 -30.79 2.84 -2.58
C ASN A 18 -30.90 1.55 -3.41
N LYS A 19 -30.37 1.55 -4.64
CA LYS A 19 -30.48 0.42 -5.58
C LYS A 19 -29.24 -0.48 -5.63
N ILE A 20 -28.18 -0.13 -4.89
CA ILE A 20 -26.89 -0.84 -4.90
C ILE A 20 -26.53 -1.14 -3.44
N ILE A 21 -27.36 -1.97 -2.79
CA ILE A 21 -26.89 -2.78 -1.69
C ILE A 21 -26.92 -4.21 -2.22
N THR A 22 -25.76 -4.68 -2.60
CA THR A 22 -25.50 -6.09 -2.90
C THR A 22 -25.39 -6.88 -1.61
N ASP A 23 -25.55 -8.21 -1.65
CA ASP A 23 -25.33 -9.08 -0.48
C ASP A 23 -23.92 -8.88 0.11
N LYS A 24 -22.96 -8.57 -0.77
CA LYS A 24 -21.60 -8.17 -0.43
C LYS A 24 -21.62 -6.95 0.52
N GLU A 25 -22.30 -5.86 0.16
CA GLU A 25 -22.43 -4.66 1.01
C GLU A 25 -23.25 -4.88 2.30
N ALA A 26 -24.22 -5.80 2.26
CA ALA A 26 -25.03 -6.16 3.44
C ALA A 26 -24.23 -6.94 4.49
N SER A 27 -23.30 -7.81 4.05
CA SER A 27 -22.48 -8.64 4.94
C SER A 27 -21.62 -7.80 5.91
N TYR A 28 -21.23 -6.59 5.51
CA TYR A 28 -20.38 -5.70 6.30
C TYR A 28 -21.03 -5.18 7.57
N TYR A 29 -22.36 -5.00 7.56
CA TYR A 29 -23.10 -4.56 8.73
C TYR A 29 -23.02 -5.57 9.89
N PHE A 30 -22.58 -6.81 9.61
CA PHE A 30 -22.43 -7.89 10.57
C PHE A 30 -20.98 -8.32 10.79
N SER A 31 -20.02 -7.65 10.13
CA SER A 31 -18.59 -7.95 10.30
C SER A 31 -18.09 -7.54 11.69
N ASN A 32 -17.13 -8.30 12.23
CA ASN A 32 -16.43 -7.91 13.46
C ASN A 32 -15.42 -6.78 13.23
N GLY A 33 -15.08 -6.52 11.97
CA GLY A 33 -14.06 -5.59 11.54
C GLY A 33 -13.91 -5.60 10.02
N ILE A 34 -13.53 -4.46 9.44
CA ILE A 34 -13.40 -4.31 7.98
C ILE A 34 -12.00 -3.81 7.60
N LEU A 35 -11.33 -4.50 6.69
CA LEU A 35 -10.13 -4.02 6.01
C LEU A 35 -10.51 -3.52 4.62
N PHE A 36 -10.51 -2.20 4.42
CA PHE A 36 -10.76 -1.58 3.12
C PHE A 36 -9.47 -1.56 2.31
N VAL A 37 -9.54 -2.08 1.09
CA VAL A 37 -8.40 -2.22 0.18
C VAL A 37 -8.71 -1.67 -1.20
N GLU A 38 -7.69 -1.21 -1.90
CA GLU A 38 -7.86 -0.45 -3.14
C GLU A 38 -8.35 -1.28 -4.33
N GLY A 39 -7.81 -2.49 -4.51
CA GLY A 39 -8.06 -3.27 -5.71
C GLY A 39 -7.88 -4.77 -5.52
N THR A 40 -7.72 -5.44 -6.66
CA THR A 40 -7.71 -6.90 -6.76
C THR A 40 -6.45 -7.54 -6.18
N THR A 41 -5.28 -6.90 -6.30
CA THR A 41 -4.01 -7.40 -5.77
C THR A 41 -4.07 -7.48 -4.24
N GLU A 42 -4.53 -6.42 -3.59
CA GLU A 42 -4.70 -6.34 -2.13
C GLU A 42 -5.71 -7.39 -1.66
N TYR A 43 -6.85 -7.49 -2.36
CA TYR A 43 -7.90 -8.45 -2.01
C TYR A 43 -7.36 -9.90 -2.10
N GLU A 44 -6.63 -10.22 -3.16
CA GLU A 44 -5.98 -11.52 -3.33
C GLU A 44 -5.00 -11.81 -2.18
N LEU A 45 -4.19 -10.81 -1.77
CA LEU A 45 -3.23 -10.94 -0.67
C LEU A 45 -3.92 -11.21 0.67
N PHE A 46 -4.86 -10.35 1.09
CA PHE A 46 -5.45 -10.43 2.43
C PHE A 46 -6.50 -11.54 2.57
N THR A 47 -6.99 -12.09 1.45
CA THR A 47 -7.83 -13.30 1.46
C THR A 47 -7.03 -14.60 1.28
N ASN A 48 -5.72 -14.51 1.06
CA ASN A 48 -4.85 -15.66 0.88
C ASN A 48 -4.85 -16.58 2.11
N LYS A 49 -5.08 -17.88 1.90
CA LYS A 49 -5.16 -18.86 3.00
C LYS A 49 -3.87 -18.98 3.81
N PHE A 50 -2.70 -18.90 3.17
CA PHE A 50 -1.41 -19.05 3.84
C PHE A 50 -1.10 -17.82 4.70
N LEU A 51 -1.43 -16.63 4.22
CA LEU A 51 -1.32 -15.42 5.02
C LEU A 51 -2.27 -15.45 6.22
N ARG A 52 -3.52 -15.90 6.02
CA ARG A 52 -4.52 -16.11 7.09
C ARG A 52 -4.12 -17.19 8.10
N ASP A 53 -3.32 -18.16 7.69
CA ASP A 53 -2.78 -19.17 8.59
C ASP A 53 -1.63 -18.63 9.45
N LEU A 54 -0.83 -17.70 8.92
CA LEU A 54 0.18 -16.97 9.69
C LEU A 54 -0.45 -15.93 10.65
N TYR A 55 -1.47 -15.21 10.17
CA TYR A 55 -2.10 -14.09 10.89
C TYR A 55 -3.61 -14.33 11.06
N PRO A 56 -4.03 -14.94 12.18
CA PRO A 56 -5.44 -15.30 12.41
C PRO A 56 -6.41 -14.12 12.44
N ILE A 57 -5.96 -12.89 12.71
CA ILE A 57 -6.80 -11.68 12.63
C ILE A 57 -7.49 -11.56 11.26
N LEU A 58 -6.80 -11.97 10.19
CA LEU A 58 -7.31 -11.92 8.81
C LEU A 58 -8.48 -12.90 8.56
N LYS A 59 -8.71 -13.86 9.47
CA LYS A 59 -9.89 -14.75 9.46
C LYS A 59 -11.10 -14.11 10.14
N ARG A 60 -10.90 -13.04 10.92
CA ARG A 60 -11.92 -12.36 11.72
C ARG A 60 -12.41 -11.05 11.11
N VAL A 61 -11.62 -10.47 10.21
CA VAL A 61 -11.99 -9.27 9.46
C VAL A 61 -12.53 -9.60 8.08
N GLU A 62 -13.42 -8.76 7.58
CA GLU A 62 -13.91 -8.81 6.22
C GLU A 62 -13.06 -7.89 5.33
N VAL A 63 -12.60 -8.39 4.18
CA VAL A 63 -11.74 -7.62 3.26
C VAL A 63 -12.61 -7.01 2.15
N PHE A 64 -12.59 -5.68 2.04
CA PHE A 64 -13.39 -4.94 1.06
C PHE A 64 -12.54 -4.27 -0.01
N SER A 65 -12.54 -4.82 -1.23
CA SER A 65 -12.06 -4.06 -2.39
C SER A 65 -13.10 -3.03 -2.81
N TYR A 66 -12.70 -1.76 -2.88
CA TYR A 66 -13.52 -0.69 -3.44
C TYR A 66 -13.17 -0.35 -4.90
N ASP A 67 -12.22 -1.05 -5.52
CA ASP A 67 -11.81 -0.90 -6.93
C ASP A 67 -11.59 0.56 -7.36
N SER A 68 -11.02 1.38 -6.47
CA SER A 68 -10.89 2.85 -6.65
C SER A 68 -12.19 3.61 -6.93
N ASN A 69 -13.34 3.00 -6.65
CA ASN A 69 -14.65 3.63 -6.71
C ASN A 69 -15.07 4.14 -5.33
N ASN A 70 -14.81 5.43 -5.11
CA ASN A 70 -15.17 6.12 -3.87
C ASN A 70 -16.66 6.04 -3.51
N VAL A 71 -17.54 5.77 -4.47
CA VAL A 71 -18.98 5.56 -4.21
C VAL A 71 -19.21 4.31 -3.38
N SER A 72 -18.47 3.23 -3.63
CA SER A 72 -18.58 1.97 -2.89
C SER A 72 -18.05 2.13 -1.47
N LEU A 73 -16.97 2.89 -1.27
CA LEU A 73 -16.53 3.32 0.06
C LEU A 73 -17.58 4.20 0.73
N ASP A 74 -18.16 5.17 0.01
CA ASP A 74 -19.15 6.12 0.55
C ASP A 74 -20.38 5.42 1.14
N ILE A 75 -20.74 4.28 0.55
CA ILE A 75 -21.87 3.43 0.95
C ILE A 75 -21.56 2.59 2.20
N SER A 76 -20.30 2.17 2.37
CA SER A 76 -19.91 1.11 3.30
C SER A 76 -18.99 1.57 4.44
N HIS A 77 -18.41 2.77 4.37
CA HIS A 77 -17.45 3.28 5.36
C HIS A 77 -18.12 3.54 6.73
N PRO A 78 -17.72 2.86 7.81
CA PRO A 78 -18.39 2.94 9.11
C PRO A 78 -18.47 4.37 9.67
N HIS A 79 -17.43 5.19 9.49
CA HIS A 79 -17.44 6.60 9.92
C HIS A 79 -18.56 7.41 9.26
N GLN A 80 -18.73 7.29 7.93
CA GLN A 80 -19.77 8.01 7.18
C GLN A 80 -21.18 7.49 7.52
N ARG A 81 -21.29 6.21 7.89
CA ARG A 81 -22.54 5.56 8.30
C ARG A 81 -22.82 5.65 9.80
N LYS A 82 -21.92 6.26 10.58
CA LYS A 82 -21.97 6.34 12.06
C LYS A 82 -22.10 4.97 12.72
N MET A 83 -21.44 3.97 12.16
CA MET A 83 -21.40 2.61 12.68
C MET A 83 -20.17 2.43 13.56
N LYS A 84 -20.32 1.67 14.65
CA LYS A 84 -19.23 1.35 15.58
C LYS A 84 -18.43 0.11 15.16
N ILE A 85 -18.34 -0.16 13.86
CA ILE A 85 -17.56 -1.29 13.34
C ILE A 85 -16.12 -0.81 13.18
N PRO A 86 -15.13 -1.48 13.81
CA PRO A 86 -13.73 -1.12 13.63
C PRO A 86 -13.32 -1.36 12.17
N TYR A 87 -12.50 -0.47 11.62
CA TYR A 87 -12.07 -0.55 10.25
C TYR A 87 -10.68 0.02 10.06
N LEU A 88 -9.93 -0.53 9.10
CA LEU A 88 -8.68 0.03 8.61
C LEU A 88 -8.80 0.27 7.10
N LEU A 89 -8.43 1.45 6.64
CA LEU A 89 -8.40 1.80 5.21
C LEU A 89 -6.97 1.84 4.69
N LEU A 90 -6.63 0.95 3.77
CA LEU A 90 -5.35 1.01 3.06
C LEU A 90 -5.47 1.99 1.89
N LEU A 91 -4.54 2.94 1.82
CA LEU A 91 -4.39 3.84 0.68
C LEU A 91 -2.97 3.75 0.14
N ASP A 92 -2.83 3.57 -1.17
CA ASP A 92 -1.55 3.76 -1.84
C ASP A 92 -1.01 5.18 -1.59
N SER A 93 0.30 5.31 -1.38
CA SER A 93 0.90 6.61 -1.07
C SER A 93 0.69 7.65 -2.18
N ASP A 94 0.48 7.26 -3.43
CA ASP A 94 0.22 8.23 -4.50
C ASP A 94 -1.18 8.87 -4.45
N LYS A 95 -2.11 8.26 -3.69
CA LYS A 95 -3.39 8.88 -3.32
C LYS A 95 -3.26 9.86 -2.17
N ILE A 96 -2.11 9.91 -1.51
CA ILE A 96 -1.85 10.82 -0.38
C ILE A 96 -0.84 11.91 -0.77
N LEU A 97 0.25 11.51 -1.42
CA LEU A 97 1.38 12.33 -1.79
C LEU A 97 1.74 12.14 -3.26
N LYS A 98 2.02 13.23 -3.97
CA LYS A 98 2.56 13.19 -5.33
C LYS A 98 3.91 13.88 -5.37
N TYR A 99 4.94 13.15 -5.77
CA TYR A 99 6.25 13.73 -6.03
C TYR A 99 6.26 14.46 -7.36
N ASN A 100 6.78 15.69 -7.38
CA ASN A 100 7.02 16.44 -8.61
C ASN A 100 8.51 16.43 -8.91
N VAL A 101 8.91 15.82 -10.03
CA VAL A 101 10.32 15.67 -10.44
C VAL A 101 10.97 17.02 -10.76
N GLU A 102 10.23 17.97 -11.32
CA GLU A 102 10.73 19.29 -11.72
C GLU A 102 11.00 20.17 -10.49
N THR A 103 10.05 20.23 -9.56
CA THR A 103 10.20 21.04 -8.33
C THR A 103 10.95 20.30 -7.23
N ARG A 104 11.06 18.98 -7.33
CA ARG A 104 11.62 18.06 -6.32
C ARG A 104 10.88 18.05 -5.00
N LYS A 105 9.58 18.38 -5.01
CA LYS A 105 8.75 18.50 -3.80
C LYS A 105 7.60 17.51 -3.84
N PHE A 106 7.18 17.06 -2.66
CA PHE A 106 5.93 16.33 -2.52
C PHE A 106 4.76 17.29 -2.39
N LYS A 107 3.63 16.96 -3.00
CA LYS A 107 2.36 17.66 -2.83
C LYS A 107 1.34 16.70 -2.22
N VAL A 108 0.61 17.14 -1.21
CA VAL A 108 -0.55 16.39 -0.71
C VAL A 108 -1.67 16.41 -1.77
N VAL A 109 -2.09 15.22 -2.19
CA VAL A 109 -3.12 14.97 -3.23
C VAL A 109 -4.20 14.02 -2.70
N GLY A 110 -5.10 13.55 -3.56
CA GLY A 110 -6.20 12.67 -3.17
C GLY A 110 -7.50 13.41 -2.87
N ASP A 111 -8.43 12.65 -2.31
CA ASP A 111 -9.80 13.03 -2.00
C ASP A 111 -10.03 13.14 -0.48
N THR A 112 -11.28 12.98 -0.04
CA THR A 112 -11.70 13.05 1.36
C THR A 112 -11.22 11.88 2.21
N TYR A 113 -10.80 10.76 1.61
CA TYR A 113 -10.25 9.61 2.31
C TYR A 113 -8.80 9.80 2.71
N ASN A 114 -8.07 10.69 2.04
CA ASN A 114 -6.79 11.17 2.56
C ASN A 114 -7.04 12.17 3.71
N PRO A 115 -6.68 11.84 4.97
CA PRO A 115 -6.93 12.73 6.10
C PRO A 115 -6.23 14.09 5.94
N LEU A 116 -5.07 14.13 5.28
CA LEU A 116 -4.32 15.37 5.01
C LEU A 116 -5.04 16.30 4.02
N LYS A 117 -6.00 15.78 3.24
CA LYS A 117 -6.81 16.56 2.29
C LYS A 117 -8.24 16.82 2.74
N ASN A 118 -8.70 16.11 3.77
CA ASN A 118 -10.05 16.23 4.30
C ASN A 118 -10.23 17.58 5.05
N GLN A 119 -11.06 18.45 4.49
CA GLN A 119 -11.35 19.78 5.06
C GLN A 119 -12.24 19.72 6.30
N GLU A 120 -13.05 18.67 6.45
CA GLU A 120 -13.88 18.50 7.65
C GLU A 120 -12.98 18.18 8.85
N LEU A 121 -12.07 17.22 8.71
CA LEU A 121 -11.08 16.89 9.73
C LEU A 121 -10.22 18.11 10.10
N GLU A 122 -9.77 18.87 9.10
CA GLU A 122 -8.99 20.10 9.36
C GLU A 122 -9.76 21.13 10.19
N ARG A 123 -11.07 21.26 10.00
CA ARG A 123 -11.92 22.14 10.82
C ARG A 123 -12.12 21.59 12.22
N GLU A 124 -12.36 20.28 12.35
CA GLU A 124 -12.54 19.62 13.66
C GLU A 124 -11.28 19.76 14.54
N GLU A 125 -10.10 19.61 13.93
CA GLU A 125 -8.81 19.81 14.59
C GLU A 125 -8.60 21.23 15.16
N LEU A 126 -9.35 22.23 14.70
CA LEU A 126 -9.30 23.57 15.30
C LEU A 126 -9.74 23.57 16.76
N PHE A 127 -10.62 22.64 17.12
CA PHE A 127 -11.19 22.47 18.45
C PHE A 127 -10.43 21.44 19.30
N HIS A 128 -9.31 20.90 18.80
CA HIS A 128 -8.45 20.01 19.59
C HIS A 128 -7.66 20.78 20.65
N TYR A 129 -7.72 20.31 21.90
CA TYR A 129 -6.98 20.85 23.05
C TYR A 129 -6.18 19.75 23.77
N GLY A 130 -5.21 20.13 24.59
CA GLY A 130 -4.34 19.19 25.31
C GLY A 130 -3.52 18.31 24.35
N GLU A 131 -3.43 17.02 24.66
CA GLU A 131 -2.71 16.01 23.86
C GLU A 131 -3.15 15.98 22.38
N TRP A 132 -4.44 16.24 22.11
CA TRP A 132 -4.98 16.25 20.75
C TRP A 132 -4.42 17.39 19.87
N ARG A 133 -3.77 18.40 20.47
CA ARG A 133 -3.04 19.46 19.75
C ARG A 133 -1.78 18.93 19.08
N ILE A 134 -1.24 17.80 19.53
CA ILE A 134 -0.09 17.13 18.89
C ILE A 134 -0.44 16.79 17.44
N LEU A 135 -1.64 16.25 17.19
CA LEU A 135 -2.11 15.88 15.85
C LEU A 135 -2.10 17.07 14.88
N LYS A 136 -2.61 18.23 15.33
CA LYS A 136 -2.58 19.49 14.57
C LYS A 136 -1.15 19.94 14.25
N ASN A 137 -0.22 19.75 15.18
CA ASN A 137 1.19 20.07 14.96
C ASN A 137 1.84 19.12 13.96
N VAL A 138 1.49 17.83 13.98
CA VAL A 138 1.92 16.84 12.97
C VAL A 138 1.41 17.24 11.59
N ARG A 139 0.11 17.54 11.43
CA ARG A 139 -0.46 18.05 10.15
C ARG A 139 0.31 19.26 9.63
N LYS A 140 0.53 20.28 10.48
CA LYS A 140 1.30 21.48 10.12
C LYS A 140 2.72 21.15 9.67
N ARG A 141 3.39 20.20 10.34
CA ARG A 141 4.75 19.78 10.00
C ARG A 141 4.79 19.06 8.65
N VAL A 142 3.86 18.12 8.41
CA VAL A 142 3.70 17.42 7.12
C VAL A 142 3.49 18.44 6.00
N MET A 143 2.52 19.35 6.15
CA MET A 143 2.22 20.40 5.17
C MET A 143 3.39 21.35 4.95
N GLY A 144 4.16 21.65 6.01
CA GLY A 144 5.36 22.47 5.95
C GLY A 144 6.48 21.81 5.15
N ILE A 145 6.78 20.54 5.43
CA ILE A 145 7.79 19.75 4.71
C ILE A 145 7.42 19.65 3.24
N SER A 146 6.19 19.21 2.93
CA SER A 146 5.67 19.08 1.57
C SER A 146 5.84 20.38 0.74
N LYS A 147 5.59 21.55 1.33
CA LYS A 147 5.67 22.82 0.59
C LYS A 147 7.09 23.38 0.45
N LYS A 148 7.96 23.14 1.43
CA LYS A 148 9.22 23.89 1.57
C LYS A 148 10.47 23.06 1.26
N VAL A 149 10.42 21.75 1.42
CA VAL A 149 11.59 20.88 1.31
C VAL A 149 11.67 20.26 -0.08
N GLU A 150 12.88 20.25 -0.62
CA GLU A 150 13.21 19.54 -1.86
C GLU A 150 13.92 18.24 -1.50
N PHE A 151 13.43 17.13 -2.04
CA PHE A 151 14.04 15.81 -1.89
C PHE A 151 14.73 15.45 -3.20
N LYS A 152 15.99 15.01 -3.13
CA LYS A 152 16.75 14.60 -4.31
C LYS A 152 16.92 13.09 -4.29
N PHE A 153 16.92 12.49 -5.47
CA PHE A 153 17.30 11.10 -5.60
C PHE A 153 18.78 10.94 -5.31
N VAL A 154 19.15 9.76 -4.81
CA VAL A 154 20.55 9.35 -4.81
C VAL A 154 20.99 9.15 -6.26
N ASP A 155 22.20 9.61 -6.57
CA ASP A 155 22.78 9.52 -7.91
C ASP A 155 22.61 8.10 -8.48
N ASN A 156 22.13 8.03 -9.73
CA ASN A 156 21.90 6.77 -10.45
C ASN A 156 20.89 5.82 -9.78
N THR A 157 19.97 6.33 -8.96
CA THR A 157 18.85 5.56 -8.42
C THR A 157 17.54 6.33 -8.52
N PHE A 158 16.43 5.65 -8.25
CA PHE A 158 15.13 6.28 -8.01
C PHE A 158 14.77 6.27 -6.52
N ASN A 159 15.75 6.35 -5.62
CA ASN A 159 15.53 6.27 -4.19
C ASN A 159 15.93 7.55 -3.47
N PHE A 160 15.25 7.83 -2.36
CA PHE A 160 15.65 8.89 -1.44
C PHE A 160 16.50 8.28 -0.33
N ASN A 161 17.67 8.85 -0.06
CA ASN A 161 18.47 8.56 1.13
C ASN A 161 18.61 9.84 1.93
N ASP A 162 17.52 10.22 2.58
CA ASP A 162 17.41 11.45 3.35
C ASP A 162 16.67 11.18 4.67
N PRO A 163 17.33 11.33 5.84
CA PRO A 163 16.67 11.14 7.13
C PRO A 163 15.44 12.03 7.35
N LEU A 164 15.38 13.20 6.70
CA LEU A 164 14.20 14.05 6.72
C LEU A 164 13.06 13.45 5.90
N PHE A 165 13.35 12.73 4.82
CA PHE A 165 12.35 11.99 4.06
C PHE A 165 11.76 10.84 4.87
N ASP A 166 12.59 10.07 5.58
CA ASP A 166 12.10 9.03 6.50
C ASP A 166 11.24 9.62 7.61
N LYS A 167 11.67 10.75 8.18
CA LYS A 167 10.85 11.45 9.17
C LYS A 167 9.54 11.97 8.58
N PHE A 168 9.55 12.43 7.33
CA PHE A 168 8.36 12.89 6.63
C PHE A 168 7.36 11.75 6.42
N ARG A 169 7.82 10.59 5.95
CA ARG A 169 6.99 9.37 5.82
C ARG A 169 6.38 8.94 7.15
N TYR A 170 7.19 8.89 8.20
CA TYR A 170 6.71 8.59 9.55
C TYR A 170 5.61 9.56 10.01
N LEU A 171 5.79 10.87 9.79
CA LEU A 171 4.80 11.87 10.18
C LEU A 171 3.49 11.72 9.41
N VAL A 172 3.57 11.42 8.11
CA VAL A 172 2.39 11.14 7.27
C VAL A 172 1.67 9.91 7.78
N LYS A 173 2.38 8.80 8.00
CA LYS A 173 1.84 7.55 8.55
C LYS A 173 1.18 7.74 9.90
N SER A 174 1.89 8.32 10.87
CA SER A 174 1.34 8.56 12.21
C SER A 174 0.07 9.42 12.20
N TYR A 175 -0.01 10.40 11.30
CA TYR A 175 -1.18 11.25 11.16
C TYR A 175 -2.35 10.51 10.49
N CYS A 176 -2.09 9.70 9.47
CA CYS A 176 -3.11 8.93 8.78
C CYS A 176 -3.65 7.79 9.68
N ASN A 177 -2.80 7.07 10.41
CA ASN A 177 -3.21 5.98 11.30
C ASN A 177 -4.16 6.46 12.40
N TYR A 178 -4.01 7.70 12.88
CA TYR A 178 -4.96 8.31 13.83
C TYR A 178 -6.42 8.29 13.32
N TYR A 179 -6.61 8.34 12.01
CA TYR A 179 -7.92 8.30 11.35
C TYR A 179 -8.27 6.92 10.80
N ASN A 180 -7.56 5.87 11.25
CA ASN A 180 -7.63 4.49 10.76
C ASN A 180 -7.38 4.38 9.24
N VAL A 181 -6.48 5.23 8.73
CA VAL A 181 -6.03 5.19 7.34
C VAL A 181 -4.56 4.80 7.35
N TYR A 182 -4.23 3.66 6.76
CA TYR A 182 -2.86 3.22 6.59
C TYR A 182 -2.32 3.68 5.23
N PRO A 183 -1.32 4.58 5.18
CA PRO A 183 -0.63 4.91 3.95
C PRO A 183 0.40 3.84 3.63
N VAL A 184 0.17 3.07 2.57
CA VAL A 184 1.16 2.12 2.03
C VAL A 184 2.30 2.93 1.42
N ASP A 185 3.56 2.66 1.77
CA ASP A 185 4.75 3.44 1.39
C ASP A 185 4.85 3.65 -0.13
N THR A 186 4.45 2.65 -0.91
CA THR A 186 4.38 2.74 -2.38
C THR A 186 3.06 2.21 -2.94
N THR A 187 2.97 0.89 -3.09
CA THR A 187 1.84 0.08 -3.59
C THR A 187 1.95 -1.28 -2.92
N ILE A 188 0.89 -2.10 -2.90
CA ILE A 188 1.01 -3.48 -2.39
C ILE A 188 2.05 -4.30 -3.14
N GLU A 189 2.25 -4.06 -4.43
CA GLU A 189 3.35 -4.71 -5.16
C GLU A 189 4.73 -4.32 -4.60
N GLY A 190 4.89 -3.07 -4.16
CA GLY A 190 6.11 -2.61 -3.48
C GLY A 190 6.27 -3.14 -2.05
N VAL A 191 5.17 -3.44 -1.36
CA VAL A 191 5.17 -4.16 -0.07
C VAL A 191 5.69 -5.59 -0.26
N LEU A 192 5.19 -6.27 -1.30
CA LEU A 192 5.54 -7.65 -1.60
C LEU A 192 6.97 -7.79 -2.15
N ILE A 193 7.44 -6.80 -2.91
CA ILE A 193 8.78 -6.79 -3.51
C ILE A 193 9.61 -5.67 -2.89
N ASN A 194 10.44 -6.01 -1.91
CA ASN A 194 11.19 -5.04 -1.12
C ASN A 194 12.65 -5.47 -0.93
N ARG A 195 13.46 -4.62 -0.26
CA ARG A 195 14.90 -4.86 -0.06
C ARG A 195 15.22 -6.13 0.73
N GLU A 196 14.32 -6.58 1.58
CA GLU A 196 14.54 -7.76 2.43
C GLU A 196 14.25 -9.07 1.69
N ASN A 197 13.42 -9.05 0.65
CA ASN A 197 12.93 -10.27 0.00
C ASN A 197 13.12 -10.34 -1.52
N TYR A 198 13.72 -9.33 -2.16
CA TYR A 198 13.83 -9.30 -3.62
C TYR A 198 14.59 -10.51 -4.21
N ASN A 199 15.56 -11.06 -3.48
CA ASN A 199 16.27 -12.28 -3.90
C ASN A 199 15.31 -13.48 -3.91
N LEU A 200 14.50 -13.64 -2.85
CA LEU A 200 13.51 -14.71 -2.75
C LEU A 200 12.45 -14.62 -3.84
N PHE A 201 11.97 -13.39 -4.13
CA PHE A 201 11.04 -13.18 -5.25
C PHE A 201 11.68 -13.52 -6.59
N TYR A 202 12.94 -13.11 -6.81
CA TYR A 202 13.68 -13.44 -8.03
C TYR A 202 13.82 -14.96 -8.21
N GLU A 203 14.21 -15.67 -7.15
CA GLU A 203 14.33 -17.14 -7.14
C GLU A 203 13.01 -17.82 -7.49
N TRP A 204 11.90 -17.39 -6.87
CA TRP A 204 10.57 -17.85 -7.25
C TRP A 204 10.28 -17.61 -8.72
N LEU A 205 10.53 -16.39 -9.20
CA LEU A 205 10.17 -15.95 -10.56
C LEU A 205 10.89 -16.75 -11.65
N ILE A 206 12.14 -17.15 -11.41
CA ILE A 206 12.92 -18.01 -12.33
C ILE A 206 12.70 -19.52 -12.10
N SER A 207 12.13 -19.92 -10.96
CA SER A 207 11.83 -21.33 -10.67
C SER A 207 10.68 -21.87 -11.51
N ASP A 208 10.56 -23.20 -11.59
CA ASP A 208 9.46 -23.87 -12.29
C ASP A 208 8.10 -23.71 -11.59
N GLN A 209 8.07 -23.16 -10.37
CA GLN A 209 6.83 -22.84 -9.65
C GLN A 209 6.19 -21.53 -10.12
N SER A 210 6.93 -20.70 -10.85
CA SER A 210 6.43 -19.46 -11.45
C SER A 210 6.01 -19.69 -12.90
N ALA A 211 4.85 -19.13 -13.27
CA ALA A 211 4.35 -19.12 -14.66
C ALA A 211 5.06 -18.09 -15.57
N TYR A 212 6.09 -17.40 -15.08
CA TYR A 212 6.79 -16.37 -15.84
C TYR A 212 7.58 -16.96 -17.02
N THR A 213 7.39 -16.41 -18.21
CA THR A 213 7.87 -17.03 -19.46
C THR A 213 9.26 -16.59 -19.91
N ARG A 214 9.68 -15.36 -19.60
CA ARG A 214 10.93 -14.75 -20.14
C ARG A 214 12.11 -14.82 -19.16
N LYS A 215 12.30 -15.98 -18.54
CA LYS A 215 13.28 -16.21 -17.46
C LYS A 215 14.72 -15.91 -17.86
N ASP A 216 15.18 -16.35 -19.04
CA ASP A 216 16.57 -16.10 -19.49
C ASP A 216 16.85 -14.62 -19.74
N SER A 217 15.91 -13.93 -20.39
CA SER A 217 16.01 -12.48 -20.62
C SER A 217 16.03 -11.73 -19.29
N LEU A 218 15.16 -12.10 -18.35
CA LEU A 218 15.15 -11.53 -17.01
C LEU A 218 16.47 -11.78 -16.28
N LYS A 219 17.03 -13.00 -16.35
CA LYS A 219 18.31 -13.34 -15.74
C LYS A 219 19.46 -12.51 -16.30
N ALA A 220 19.48 -12.26 -17.60
CA ALA A 220 20.50 -11.40 -18.21
C ALA A 220 20.40 -9.95 -17.67
N ILE A 221 19.19 -9.38 -17.65
CA ILE A 221 18.95 -8.00 -17.18
C ILE A 221 19.25 -7.87 -15.68
N TYR A 222 18.74 -8.78 -14.87
CA TYR A 222 18.91 -8.78 -13.40
C TYR A 222 20.38 -8.81 -12.97
N ASN A 223 21.24 -9.46 -13.76
CA ASN A 223 22.68 -9.57 -13.48
C ASN A 223 23.52 -8.46 -14.12
N MET A 224 22.92 -7.49 -14.83
CA MET A 224 23.67 -6.36 -15.41
C MET A 224 24.29 -5.46 -14.34
N VAL A 225 23.60 -5.28 -13.20
CA VAL A 225 24.03 -4.42 -12.11
C VAL A 225 23.81 -5.12 -10.78
N GLY A 226 24.82 -5.07 -9.90
CA GLY A 226 24.82 -5.77 -8.61
C GLY A 226 24.03 -5.07 -7.50
N SER A 227 23.65 -3.79 -7.67
CA SER A 227 22.96 -2.99 -6.65
C SER A 227 21.59 -3.59 -6.29
N PRO A 228 21.28 -3.74 -4.99
CA PRO A 228 19.94 -4.15 -4.52
C PRO A 228 18.83 -3.23 -5.02
N GLU A 229 19.06 -1.91 -5.03
CA GLU A 229 18.11 -0.90 -5.48
C GLU A 229 17.67 -1.16 -6.92
N TYR A 230 18.65 -1.37 -7.81
CA TYR A 230 18.38 -1.71 -9.20
C TYR A 230 17.53 -2.98 -9.32
N LYS A 231 17.88 -4.02 -8.56
CA LYS A 231 17.20 -5.31 -8.60
C LYS A 231 15.76 -5.23 -8.09
N VAL A 232 15.52 -4.49 -7.00
CA VAL A 232 14.18 -4.21 -6.48
C VAL A 232 13.34 -3.47 -7.52
N ASP A 233 13.89 -2.41 -8.11
CA ASP A 233 13.20 -1.60 -9.12
C ASP A 233 12.81 -2.46 -10.34
N LEU A 234 13.73 -3.27 -10.85
CA LEU A 234 13.46 -4.21 -11.95
C LEU A 234 12.30 -5.17 -11.66
N LEU A 235 12.31 -5.79 -10.47
CA LEU A 235 11.30 -6.77 -10.09
C LEU A 235 9.94 -6.11 -9.85
N ARG A 236 9.91 -4.92 -9.25
CA ARG A 236 8.69 -4.10 -9.13
C ARG A 236 8.10 -3.78 -10.51
N PHE A 237 8.93 -3.53 -11.53
CA PHE A 237 8.41 -3.36 -12.90
C PHE A 237 7.80 -4.61 -13.49
N ILE A 238 8.22 -5.81 -13.10
CA ILE A 238 7.62 -7.05 -13.60
C ILE A 238 6.19 -7.20 -13.08
N VAL A 239 5.91 -6.72 -11.87
CA VAL A 239 4.60 -6.82 -11.22
C VAL A 239 3.74 -5.54 -11.35
N GLU A 240 4.12 -4.61 -12.24
CA GLU A 240 3.42 -3.33 -12.43
C GLU A 240 3.38 -2.43 -11.16
N GLY A 241 4.33 -2.63 -10.24
CA GLY A 241 4.48 -1.83 -9.03
C GLY A 241 5.13 -0.46 -9.28
N LYS A 242 4.91 0.47 -8.35
CA LYS A 242 5.56 1.79 -8.37
C LYS A 242 6.92 1.73 -7.67
N LEU A 243 7.79 2.69 -8.00
CA LEU A 243 9.06 2.91 -7.30
C LEU A 243 8.84 3.66 -5.99
N ASP A 244 9.89 3.78 -5.16
CA ASP A 244 9.88 4.58 -3.92
C ASP A 244 9.51 6.06 -4.15
N THR A 245 9.75 6.55 -5.37
CA THR A 245 9.35 7.90 -5.80
C THR A 245 7.85 8.07 -6.04
N LEU A 246 7.07 6.98 -6.02
CA LEU A 246 5.69 6.90 -6.49
C LEU A 246 5.53 7.22 -7.98
N VAL A 247 6.64 7.35 -8.72
CA VAL A 247 6.64 7.63 -10.15
C VAL A 247 6.76 6.31 -10.91
N PRO A 248 5.88 6.07 -11.91
CA PRO A 248 6.05 4.94 -12.80
C PRO A 248 7.26 5.18 -13.71
N LEU A 249 8.09 4.16 -13.91
CA LEU A 249 9.14 4.25 -14.90
C LEU A 249 8.55 4.26 -16.30
N ASN A 250 8.97 5.24 -17.08
CA ASN A 250 8.59 5.35 -18.47
C ASN A 250 9.81 5.82 -19.28
N LYS A 251 9.69 5.74 -20.61
CA LYS A 251 10.77 6.11 -21.53
C LYS A 251 11.24 7.56 -21.37
N LYS A 252 10.37 8.47 -20.89
CA LYS A 252 10.70 9.88 -20.66
C LYS A 252 11.62 10.05 -19.45
N HIS A 253 11.40 9.30 -18.37
CA HIS A 253 12.30 9.34 -17.20
C HIS A 253 13.68 8.74 -17.50
N LEU A 254 13.76 7.82 -18.48
CA LEU A 254 14.99 7.15 -18.87
C LEU A 254 15.83 7.92 -19.90
N SER A 255 15.27 8.89 -20.62
CA SER A 255 16.01 9.62 -21.66
C SER A 255 17.23 10.33 -21.08
N ASP A 256 17.08 10.88 -19.88
CA ASP A 256 18.06 11.74 -19.23
C ASP A 256 18.89 10.98 -18.17
N PHE A 257 18.72 9.66 -18.08
CA PHE A 257 19.44 8.84 -17.10
C PHE A 257 20.93 8.77 -17.48
N PRO A 258 21.86 9.24 -16.62
CA PRO A 258 23.26 9.45 -17.00
C PRO A 258 24.04 8.14 -17.11
N ASP A 259 23.71 7.13 -16.32
CA ASP A 259 24.36 5.81 -16.38
C ASP A 259 23.80 4.97 -17.54
N GLY A 260 24.65 4.69 -18.53
CA GLY A 260 24.27 3.94 -19.72
C GLY A 260 23.92 2.46 -19.48
N VAL A 261 24.51 1.83 -18.45
CA VAL A 261 24.25 0.41 -18.13
C VAL A 261 22.89 0.30 -17.44
N LEU A 262 22.64 1.14 -16.44
CA LEU A 262 21.34 1.20 -15.76
C LEU A 262 20.22 1.56 -16.73
N LYS A 263 20.44 2.57 -17.59
CA LYS A 263 19.50 2.96 -18.64
C LYS A 263 19.16 1.80 -19.57
N LYS A 264 20.17 1.02 -19.99
CA LYS A 264 19.97 -0.17 -20.82
C LYS A 264 19.09 -1.19 -20.10
N GLY A 265 19.44 -1.55 -18.87
CA GLY A 265 18.68 -2.52 -18.07
C GLY A 265 17.22 -2.12 -17.85
N TYR A 266 16.98 -0.86 -17.48
CA TYR A 266 15.63 -0.31 -17.35
C TYR A 266 14.87 -0.22 -18.68
N THR A 267 15.56 -0.03 -19.80
CA THR A 267 14.91 -0.04 -21.12
C THR A 267 14.48 -1.45 -21.52
N GLU A 268 15.33 -2.45 -21.24
CA GLU A 268 15.06 -3.85 -21.58
C GLU A 268 13.96 -4.46 -20.70
N ILE A 269 13.88 -4.11 -19.41
CA ILE A 269 12.81 -4.63 -18.53
C ILE A 269 11.41 -4.11 -18.93
N LEU A 270 11.33 -2.95 -19.58
CA LEU A 270 10.06 -2.36 -20.04
C LEU A 270 9.40 -3.17 -21.16
N VAL A 271 10.17 -3.96 -21.91
CA VAL A 271 9.64 -4.81 -23.00
C VAL A 271 9.37 -6.25 -22.57
N LEU A 272 9.76 -6.64 -21.35
CA LEU A 272 9.44 -7.95 -20.81
C LEU A 272 7.96 -8.05 -20.41
N PRO A 273 7.36 -9.26 -20.51
CA PRO A 273 5.99 -9.48 -20.07
C PRO A 273 5.85 -9.17 -18.59
N LYS A 274 4.67 -8.68 -18.21
CA LYS A 274 4.31 -8.30 -16.85
C LYS A 274 3.43 -9.37 -16.21
N LEU A 275 3.59 -9.57 -14.91
CA LEU A 275 2.64 -10.31 -14.08
C LEU A 275 1.46 -9.39 -13.79
N LYS A 276 0.35 -9.61 -14.49
CA LYS A 276 -0.82 -8.73 -14.40
C LYS A 276 -1.48 -8.82 -13.03
N LYS A 277 -2.04 -7.71 -12.57
CA LYS A 277 -2.91 -7.68 -11.36
C LYS A 277 -4.05 -8.70 -11.48
N GLY A 278 -4.30 -9.44 -10.40
CA GLY A 278 -5.32 -10.50 -10.35
C GLY A 278 -5.03 -11.74 -11.21
N SER A 279 -3.79 -11.95 -11.67
CA SER A 279 -3.42 -13.17 -12.41
C SER A 279 -3.15 -14.39 -11.51
N GLY A 280 -3.25 -14.26 -10.18
CA GLY A 280 -2.93 -15.34 -9.23
C GLY A 280 -1.49 -15.33 -8.74
N TRP A 281 -0.63 -14.46 -9.29
CA TRP A 281 0.80 -14.45 -8.98
C TRP A 281 1.07 -14.14 -7.50
N VAL A 282 0.24 -13.31 -6.86
CA VAL A 282 0.37 -12.98 -5.44
C VAL A 282 0.13 -14.24 -4.61
N SER A 283 -0.93 -14.97 -4.93
CA SER A 283 -1.28 -16.20 -4.22
C SER A 283 -0.21 -17.26 -4.35
N ASP A 284 0.33 -17.43 -5.57
CA ASP A 284 1.39 -18.39 -5.85
C ASP A 284 2.71 -18.01 -5.17
N TYR A 285 3.06 -16.73 -5.17
CA TYR A 285 4.27 -16.25 -4.49
C TYR A 285 4.14 -16.37 -2.97
N ILE A 286 3.03 -15.94 -2.37
CA ILE A 286 2.81 -16.09 -0.91
C ILE A 286 2.81 -17.56 -0.50
N LYS A 287 2.24 -18.45 -1.33
CA LYS A 287 2.33 -19.89 -1.12
C LYS A 287 3.78 -20.36 -1.11
N TYR A 288 4.56 -19.97 -2.13
CA TYR A 288 5.98 -20.33 -2.24
C TYR A 288 6.75 -19.92 -0.99
N VAL A 289 6.58 -18.67 -0.55
CA VAL A 289 7.23 -18.17 0.66
C VAL A 289 6.78 -18.97 1.89
N TYR A 290 5.48 -19.14 2.11
CA TYR A 290 4.95 -19.90 3.24
C TYR A 290 5.51 -21.33 3.32
N THR A 291 5.63 -22.00 2.17
CA THR A 291 6.18 -23.35 2.11
C THR A 291 7.68 -23.41 2.38
N GLY A 292 8.41 -22.32 2.09
CA GLY A 292 9.84 -22.19 2.38
C GLY A 292 10.16 -21.71 3.80
N LEU A 293 9.15 -21.38 4.64
CA LEU A 293 9.39 -21.02 6.04
C LEU A 293 9.71 -22.27 6.87
N GLU A 294 10.97 -22.40 7.27
CA GLU A 294 11.51 -23.56 8.02
C GLU A 294 11.69 -23.30 9.53
N GLY A 295 11.65 -22.04 9.96
CA GLY A 295 11.91 -21.69 11.37
C GLY A 295 10.79 -22.12 12.32
N LYS A 296 11.15 -22.21 13.61
CA LYS A 296 10.20 -22.54 14.69
C LYS A 296 9.10 -21.48 14.85
N ASN A 297 9.38 -20.24 14.44
CA ASN A 297 8.43 -19.13 14.48
C ASN A 297 8.25 -18.55 13.07
N LYS A 298 7.33 -19.16 12.31
CA LYS A 298 7.03 -18.73 10.93
C LYS A 298 6.54 -17.28 10.81
N VAL A 299 5.86 -16.76 11.84
CA VAL A 299 5.40 -15.36 11.86
C VAL A 299 6.61 -14.42 11.93
N TYR A 300 7.56 -14.72 12.81
CA TYR A 300 8.80 -13.93 12.92
C TYR A 300 9.61 -13.96 11.62
N ASP A 301 9.82 -15.14 11.04
CA ASP A 301 10.56 -15.25 9.77
C ASP A 301 9.85 -14.48 8.64
N PHE A 302 8.52 -14.57 8.57
CA PHE A 302 7.73 -13.81 7.61
C PHE A 302 7.85 -12.29 7.85
N SER A 303 7.87 -11.85 9.11
CA SER A 303 7.98 -10.43 9.45
C SER A 303 9.28 -9.77 9.00
N ILE A 304 10.37 -10.54 8.98
CA ILE A 304 11.66 -10.07 8.46
C ILE A 304 11.58 -9.85 6.94
N LEU A 305 10.90 -10.75 6.22
CA LEU A 305 10.77 -10.68 4.76
C LEU A 305 9.75 -9.63 4.29
N PHE A 306 8.73 -9.36 5.10
CA PHE A 306 7.64 -8.42 4.77
C PHE A 306 7.34 -7.48 5.94
N PRO A 307 8.27 -6.55 6.26
CA PRO A 307 8.13 -5.69 7.43
C PRO A 307 6.88 -4.79 7.33
N GLU A 308 6.64 -4.17 6.17
CA GLU A 308 5.48 -3.29 5.99
C GLU A 308 4.15 -4.06 5.96
N LEU A 309 4.11 -5.27 5.37
CA LEU A 309 2.90 -6.10 5.41
C LEU A 309 2.57 -6.51 6.85
N THR A 310 3.60 -6.81 7.63
CA THR A 310 3.43 -7.17 9.04
C THR A 310 2.92 -5.97 9.83
N ASP A 311 3.50 -4.79 9.62
CA ASP A 311 3.04 -3.55 10.24
C ASP A 311 1.58 -3.20 9.88
N ILE A 312 1.16 -3.41 8.62
CA ILE A 312 -0.26 -3.29 8.21
C ILE A 312 -1.15 -4.22 9.06
N ILE A 313 -0.72 -5.46 9.26
CA ILE A 313 -1.49 -6.46 10.01
C ILE A 313 -1.49 -6.15 11.51
N GLU A 314 -0.39 -5.64 12.06
CA GLU A 314 -0.31 -5.18 13.46
C GLU A 314 -1.23 -3.98 13.71
N GLU A 315 -1.24 -2.98 12.81
CA GLU A 315 -2.18 -1.85 12.89
C GLU A 315 -3.62 -2.34 12.79
N LEU A 316 -3.88 -3.32 11.91
CA LEU A 316 -5.18 -3.96 11.83
C LEU A 316 -5.55 -4.66 13.15
N GLU A 317 -4.63 -5.35 13.82
CA GLU A 317 -4.90 -5.95 15.14
C GLU A 317 -5.25 -4.87 16.17
N ILE A 318 -4.47 -3.79 16.25
CA ILE A 318 -4.69 -2.66 17.18
C ILE A 318 -6.07 -2.04 16.99
N VAL A 319 -6.49 -1.82 15.73
CA VAL A 319 -7.79 -1.20 15.42
C VAL A 319 -8.97 -2.12 15.73
N MET A 320 -8.74 -3.45 15.76
CA MET A 320 -9.78 -4.47 15.90
C MET A 320 -9.95 -5.01 17.33
N GLU A 321 -9.10 -4.59 18.27
CA GLU A 321 -9.20 -4.87 19.73
C GLU A 321 -10.19 -3.95 20.46
#